data_AF-N2AP77-F1
#
_entry.id   AF-N2AP77-F1
#
_cell.length_a   1.000
_cell.length_b   1.000
_cell.length_c   1.000
_cell.angle_alpha   90.00
_cell.angle_beta   90.00
_cell.angle_gamma   90.00
#
_symmetry.space_group_name_H-M   'P 1'
#
loop_
_entity.id
_entity.type
_entity.pdbx_description
1 polymer ?
#
loop_
_entity_poly.entity_id
_entity_poly.type
_entity_poly.pdbx_seq_one_letter_code
_entity_poly.pdbx_strand_id
1 'polypeptide(L)'
;MPVILGGLYGMRRSEILGLRWRNVDLENNTFDVSEQLPFKVPPKTKVIEEMAPQKSNGRKLPITELARPFFLKQLAMQEAQKEQAAKDGKPYYDNDLVVAKADGAPIAASWVSSQFGKLLEDLEMPHIRFHDLRHTAATNMHQLTGDFYTVGEVLGHTLAGIGVSLGLSMNFEAATARYVDVRLERKKEVLDAYHDAVGKAAPPKAKEAEPKKAKGKAKKKSTDLEL
;
A
#
# COMPACT_ATOMS: atom_id res chain seq x y z
N MET A 1 -1.87 8.51 3.49
CA MET A 1 -0.69 7.75 3.00
C MET A 1 -1.12 6.29 2.81
N PRO A 2 -0.76 5.60 1.72
CA PRO A 2 -1.37 4.31 1.37
C PRO A 2 -0.73 3.10 2.11
N VAL A 3 -0.42 3.26 3.39
CA VAL A 3 0.16 2.20 4.24
C VAL A 3 -0.81 1.05 4.45
N ILE A 4 -2.12 1.34 4.51
CA ILE A 4 -3.18 0.35 4.73
C ILE A 4 -3.11 -0.79 3.70
N LEU A 5 -3.09 -0.48 2.40
CA LEU A 5 -3.04 -1.52 1.36
C LEU A 5 -1.72 -2.30 1.34
N GLY A 6 -0.60 -1.65 1.69
CA GLY A 6 0.70 -2.31 1.77
C GLY A 6 0.83 -3.22 2.98
N GLY A 7 0.36 -2.77 4.15
CA GLY A 7 0.49 -3.47 5.43
C GLY A 7 -0.57 -4.55 5.65
N LEU A 8 -1.81 -4.33 5.18
CA LEU A 8 -2.91 -5.28 5.36
C LEU A 8 -2.95 -6.32 4.22
N TYR A 9 -2.86 -5.88 2.96
CA TYR A 9 -3.00 -6.80 1.82
C TYR A 9 -1.67 -7.22 1.19
N GLY A 10 -0.54 -6.67 1.65
CA GLY A 10 0.77 -6.93 1.05
C GLY A 10 0.88 -6.46 -0.40
N MET A 11 0.08 -5.48 -0.83
CA MET A 11 0.11 -5.01 -2.22
C MET A 11 1.45 -4.35 -2.57
N ARG A 12 1.90 -4.52 -3.82
CA ARG A 12 3.08 -3.81 -4.30
C ARG A 12 2.77 -2.31 -4.42
N ARG A 13 3.77 -1.46 -4.20
CA ARG A 13 3.63 0.00 -4.30
C ARG A 13 3.04 0.46 -5.64
N SER A 14 3.44 -0.16 -6.75
CA SER A 14 2.91 0.18 -8.08
C SER A 14 1.44 -0.25 -8.25
N GLU A 15 1.04 -1.38 -7.67
CA GLU A 15 -0.36 -1.85 -7.66
C GLU A 15 -1.23 -0.88 -6.86
N ILE A 16 -0.77 -0.46 -5.68
CA ILE A 16 -1.45 0.52 -4.82
C ILE A 16 -1.65 1.85 -5.55
N LEU A 17 -0.60 2.36 -6.18
CA LEU A 17 -0.65 3.63 -6.91
C LEU A 17 -1.37 3.54 -8.24
N GLY A 18 -1.65 2.32 -8.71
CA GLY A 18 -2.42 2.07 -9.92
C GLY A 18 -3.83 1.57 -9.68
N LEU A 19 -4.25 1.42 -8.42
CA LEU A 19 -5.60 0.98 -8.10
C LEU A 19 -6.59 2.08 -8.51
N ARG A 20 -7.56 1.70 -9.33
CA ARG A 20 -8.59 2.58 -9.86
C ARG A 20 -9.96 2.36 -9.21
N TRP A 21 -10.77 3.42 -9.08
CA TRP A 21 -12.11 3.32 -8.47
C TRP A 21 -13.03 2.39 -9.24
N ARG A 22 -12.94 2.33 -10.57
CA ARG A 22 -13.68 1.34 -11.37
C ARG A 22 -13.38 -0.13 -11.02
N ASN A 23 -12.25 -0.39 -10.34
CA ASN A 23 -11.87 -1.73 -9.87
C ASN A 23 -12.23 -1.91 -8.37
N VAL A 24 -12.95 -0.98 -7.74
CA VAL A 24 -13.38 -1.03 -6.34
C VAL A 24 -14.89 -1.11 -6.30
N ASP A 25 -15.41 -2.16 -5.68
CA ASP A 25 -16.82 -2.40 -5.47
C ASP A 25 -17.11 -2.31 -3.96
N LEU A 26 -17.57 -1.14 -3.53
CA LEU A 26 -17.89 -0.86 -2.13
C LEU A 26 -19.23 -1.46 -1.66
N GLU A 27 -20.09 -1.85 -2.61
CA GLU A 27 -21.36 -2.52 -2.32
C GLU A 27 -21.09 -3.97 -1.94
N ASN A 28 -20.30 -4.66 -2.76
CA ASN A 28 -19.91 -6.05 -2.52
C ASN A 28 -18.64 -6.19 -1.66
N ASN A 29 -18.07 -5.09 -1.18
CA ASN A 29 -16.81 -5.06 -0.42
C ASN A 29 -15.70 -5.87 -1.09
N THR A 30 -15.38 -5.55 -2.35
CA THR A 30 -14.27 -6.18 -3.06
C THR A 30 -13.50 -5.17 -3.89
N PHE A 31 -12.26 -5.52 -4.25
CA PHE A 31 -11.51 -4.78 -5.24
C PHE A 31 -10.61 -5.70 -6.07
N ASP A 32 -10.36 -5.30 -7.30
CA ASP A 32 -9.54 -6.02 -8.25
C ASP A 32 -8.18 -5.35 -8.43
N VAL A 33 -7.12 -6.14 -8.22
CA VAL A 33 -5.74 -5.77 -8.55
C VAL A 33 -5.43 -6.32 -9.94
N SER A 34 -5.81 -5.55 -10.97
CA SER A 34 -5.72 -5.92 -12.40
C SER A 34 -4.65 -5.15 -13.18
N GLU A 35 -4.06 -4.12 -12.56
CA GLU A 35 -3.14 -3.19 -13.21
C GLU A 35 -2.20 -2.52 -12.20
N GLN A 36 -1.19 -1.81 -12.69
CA GLN A 36 -0.26 -1.08 -11.85
C GLN A 36 0.21 0.22 -12.51
N LEU A 37 0.63 1.18 -11.68
CA LEU A 37 1.22 2.42 -12.18
C LEU A 37 2.50 2.10 -12.98
N PRO A 38 2.69 2.68 -14.19
CA PRO A 38 3.90 2.46 -14.97
C PRO A 38 5.19 2.82 -14.21
N PHE A 39 6.26 2.05 -14.41
CA PHE A 39 7.52 2.27 -13.68
C PHE A 39 8.23 3.58 -14.07
N LYS A 40 8.04 4.02 -15.33
CA LYS A 40 8.69 5.21 -15.90
C LYS A 40 7.65 6.29 -16.22
N VAL A 41 6.78 6.62 -15.26
CA VAL A 41 5.93 7.81 -15.37
C VAL A 41 6.83 9.05 -15.35
N PRO A 42 6.82 9.91 -16.40
CA PRO A 42 7.62 11.11 -16.42
C PRO A 42 7.35 12.03 -15.22
N PRO A 43 8.34 12.83 -14.79
CA PRO A 43 8.11 13.85 -13.78
C PRO A 43 7.00 14.81 -14.23
N LYS A 44 6.18 15.26 -13.28
CA LYS A 44 5.07 16.21 -13.49
C LYS A 44 3.91 15.69 -14.38
N THR A 45 3.88 14.41 -14.74
CA THR A 45 2.71 13.81 -15.39
C THR A 45 1.45 14.08 -14.57
N LYS A 46 0.41 14.56 -15.27
CA LYS A 46 -0.90 14.90 -14.70
C LYS A 46 -1.97 13.88 -15.06
N VAL A 47 -1.87 13.29 -16.25
CA VAL A 47 -2.80 12.30 -16.77
C VAL A 47 -2.03 11.03 -17.14
N ILE A 48 -2.59 9.87 -16.81
CA ILE A 48 -2.09 8.54 -17.19
C ILE A 48 -2.99 7.98 -18.28
N GLU A 49 -2.46 7.90 -19.49
CA GLU A 49 -3.19 7.37 -20.65
C GLU A 49 -3.32 5.84 -20.58
N GLU A 50 -2.21 5.17 -20.27
CA GLU A 50 -2.14 3.71 -20.24
C GLU A 50 -1.50 3.21 -18.94
N MET A 51 -2.13 2.20 -18.35
CA MET A 51 -1.62 1.50 -17.17
C MET A 51 -0.76 0.33 -17.59
N ALA A 52 0.26 0.02 -16.79
CA ALA A 52 1.06 -1.17 -17.05
C ALA A 52 0.29 -2.42 -16.60
N PRO A 53 0.40 -3.55 -17.32
CA PRO A 53 -0.09 -4.82 -16.80
C PRO A 53 0.61 -5.11 -15.47
N GLN A 54 -0.10 -5.77 -14.55
CA GLN A 54 0.54 -6.21 -13.32
C GLN A 54 1.68 -7.19 -13.62
N LYS A 55 2.72 -7.19 -12.78
CA LYS A 55 3.76 -8.23 -12.81
C LYS A 55 3.34 -9.51 -12.08
N SER A 56 2.28 -9.43 -11.30
CA SER A 56 1.65 -10.54 -10.58
C SER A 56 0.54 -11.20 -11.40
N ASN A 57 -0.07 -12.25 -10.86
CA ASN A 57 -1.41 -12.61 -11.30
C ASN A 57 -2.41 -11.51 -10.89
N GLY A 58 -3.37 -11.24 -11.78
CA GLY A 58 -4.53 -10.42 -11.44
C GLY A 58 -5.36 -11.11 -10.35
N ARG A 59 -5.90 -10.34 -9.41
CA ARG A 59 -6.60 -10.92 -8.25
C ARG A 59 -7.70 -10.03 -7.72
N LYS A 60 -8.86 -10.64 -7.45
CA LYS A 60 -9.91 -10.07 -6.62
C LYS A 60 -9.59 -10.31 -5.14
N LEU A 61 -9.79 -9.27 -4.33
CA LEU A 61 -9.59 -9.27 -2.88
C LEU A 61 -10.83 -8.70 -2.18
N PRO A 62 -11.22 -9.26 -1.02
CA PRO A 62 -12.28 -8.68 -0.21
C PRO A 62 -11.77 -7.42 0.49
N ILE A 63 -12.65 -6.42 0.65
CA ILE A 63 -12.46 -5.25 1.51
C ILE A 63 -12.91 -5.66 2.90
N THR A 64 -11.96 -5.99 3.76
CA THR A 64 -12.23 -6.27 5.18
C THR A 64 -12.74 -5.04 5.94
N GLU A 65 -13.40 -5.26 7.07
CA GLU A 65 -13.91 -4.19 7.95
C GLU A 65 -12.81 -3.21 8.38
N LEU A 66 -11.59 -3.71 8.67
CA LEU A 66 -10.46 -2.86 9.03
C LEU A 66 -10.00 -1.95 7.89
N ALA A 67 -10.14 -2.40 6.63
CA ALA A 67 -9.70 -1.67 5.46
C ALA A 67 -10.80 -0.76 4.87
N ARG A 68 -12.08 -1.06 5.10
CA ARG A 68 -13.20 -0.32 4.52
C ARG A 68 -13.15 1.19 4.80
N PRO A 69 -12.82 1.67 6.02
CA PRO A 69 -12.69 3.09 6.30
C PRO A 69 -11.65 3.81 5.44
N PHE A 70 -10.59 3.12 4.99
CA PHE A 70 -9.61 3.70 4.08
C PHE A 70 -10.26 4.08 2.74
N PHE A 71 -11.04 3.18 2.14
CA PHE A 71 -11.69 3.47 0.86
C PHE A 71 -12.73 4.57 1.01
N LEU A 72 -13.59 4.52 2.03
CA LEU A 72 -14.60 5.56 2.26
C LEU A 72 -13.96 6.94 2.46
N LYS A 73 -12.87 7.00 3.25
CA LYS A 73 -12.13 8.25 3.46
C LYS A 73 -11.50 8.77 2.18
N GLN A 74 -10.93 7.90 1.35
CA GLN A 74 -10.33 8.31 0.08
C GLN A 74 -11.39 8.84 -0.90
N LEU A 75 -12.55 8.19 -0.97
CA LEU A 75 -13.66 8.63 -1.81
C LEU A 75 -14.13 10.02 -1.40
N ALA A 76 -14.51 10.19 -0.13
CA ALA A 76 -14.98 11.47 0.40
C ALA A 76 -13.92 12.59 0.27
N MET A 77 -12.64 12.27 0.51
CA MET A 77 -11.57 13.24 0.34
C MET A 77 -11.44 13.70 -1.12
N GLN A 78 -11.54 12.80 -2.09
CA GLN A 78 -11.44 13.15 -3.51
C GLN A 78 -12.65 13.92 -4.00
N GLU A 79 -13.87 13.57 -3.55
CA GLU A 79 -15.09 14.34 -3.86
C GLU A 79 -14.95 15.80 -3.39
N ALA A 80 -14.51 16.01 -2.14
CA ALA A 80 -14.27 17.35 -1.61
C ALA A 80 -13.17 18.10 -2.40
N GLN A 81 -12.12 17.41 -2.84
CA GLN A 81 -11.06 18.00 -3.67
C GLN A 81 -11.57 18.41 -5.07
N LYS A 82 -12.42 17.58 -5.69
CA LYS A 82 -13.05 17.90 -6.98
C LYS A 82 -13.96 19.12 -6.85
N GLU A 83 -14.78 19.17 -5.80
CA GLU A 83 -15.65 20.30 -5.52
C GLU A 83 -14.85 21.58 -5.27
N GLN A 84 -13.79 21.51 -4.47
CA GLN A 84 -12.93 22.66 -4.20
C GLN A 84 -12.20 23.14 -5.45
N ALA A 85 -11.68 22.23 -6.28
CA ALA A 85 -11.02 22.59 -7.54
C ALA A 85 -11.99 23.31 -8.49
N ALA A 86 -13.25 22.86 -8.57
CA ALA A 86 -14.29 23.52 -9.34
C ALA A 86 -14.60 24.93 -8.81
N LYS A 87 -14.75 25.09 -7.48
CA LYS A 87 -14.95 26.40 -6.84
C LYS A 87 -13.78 27.37 -7.08
N ASP A 88 -12.55 26.85 -7.06
CA ASP A 88 -11.34 27.62 -7.28
C ASP A 88 -11.06 27.91 -8.78
N GLY A 89 -11.82 27.33 -9.71
CA GLY A 89 -11.54 27.38 -11.15
C GLY A 89 -10.22 26.69 -11.55
N LYS A 90 -9.76 25.73 -10.75
CA LYS A 90 -8.52 24.98 -10.98
C LYS A 90 -8.81 23.64 -11.68
N PRO A 91 -7.89 23.13 -12.51
CA PRO A 91 -8.06 21.82 -13.11
C PRO A 91 -7.98 20.71 -12.05
N TYR A 92 -8.82 19.70 -12.21
CA TYR A 92 -8.70 18.41 -11.52
C TYR A 92 -8.45 17.31 -12.57
N TYR A 93 -7.34 16.60 -12.45
CA TYR A 93 -6.90 15.58 -13.39
C TYR A 93 -7.46 14.21 -12.96
N ASP A 94 -8.68 13.90 -13.38
CA ASP A 94 -9.36 12.67 -12.95
C ASP A 94 -8.78 11.42 -13.64
N ASN A 95 -7.81 10.79 -12.98
CA ASN A 95 -7.18 9.54 -13.44
C ASN A 95 -7.90 8.29 -12.95
N ASP A 96 -9.07 8.44 -12.30
CA ASP A 96 -9.80 7.35 -11.66
C ASP A 96 -9.00 6.64 -10.55
N LEU A 97 -7.96 7.26 -9.99
CA LEU A 97 -7.06 6.64 -9.00
C LEU A 97 -7.62 6.71 -7.57
N VAL A 98 -7.57 5.61 -6.83
CA VAL A 98 -7.92 5.57 -5.38
C VAL A 98 -6.91 6.37 -4.54
N VAL A 99 -5.65 6.40 -4.97
CA VAL A 99 -4.56 7.13 -4.31
C VAL A 99 -3.98 8.15 -5.28
N ALA A 100 -4.53 9.36 -5.24
CA ALA A 100 -4.11 10.49 -6.06
C ALA A 100 -3.59 11.66 -5.23
N LYS A 101 -2.97 12.64 -5.90
CA LYS A 101 -2.72 13.98 -5.35
C LYS A 101 -4.04 14.74 -5.20
N ALA A 102 -4.00 15.86 -4.49
CA ALA A 102 -5.17 16.72 -4.29
C ALA A 102 -5.78 17.28 -5.59
N ASP A 103 -4.98 17.37 -6.66
CA ASP A 103 -5.42 17.76 -8.00
C ASP A 103 -5.78 16.56 -8.89
N GLY A 104 -5.93 15.35 -8.33
CA GLY A 104 -6.23 14.11 -9.08
C GLY A 104 -5.04 13.49 -9.81
N ALA A 105 -3.91 14.20 -9.92
CA ALA A 105 -2.73 13.72 -10.62
C ALA A 105 -2.07 12.53 -9.88
N PRO A 106 -1.33 11.65 -10.60
CA PRO A 106 -0.66 10.50 -10.01
C PRO A 106 0.42 10.91 -9.00
N ILE A 107 0.55 10.12 -7.93
CA ILE A 107 1.65 10.24 -6.96
C ILE A 107 2.87 9.48 -7.49
N ALA A 108 4.04 10.12 -7.45
CA ALA A 108 5.29 9.47 -7.83
C ALA A 108 5.66 8.35 -6.83
N ALA A 109 6.05 7.19 -7.34
CA ALA A 109 6.43 6.03 -6.52
C ALA A 109 7.60 6.33 -5.55
N SER A 110 8.55 7.17 -5.98
CA SER A 110 9.67 7.63 -5.14
C SER A 110 9.17 8.47 -3.96
N TRP A 111 8.18 9.33 -4.18
CA TRP A 111 7.59 10.17 -3.15
C TRP A 111 6.98 9.34 -2.02
N VAL A 112 6.24 8.28 -2.34
CA VAL A 112 5.67 7.38 -1.33
C VAL A 112 6.75 6.78 -0.42
N SER A 113 7.88 6.39 -1.00
CA SER A 113 8.98 5.78 -0.24
C SER A 113 9.66 6.78 0.67
N SER A 114 9.89 7.99 0.18
CA SER A 114 10.45 9.09 0.97
C SER A 114 9.51 9.49 2.11
N GLN A 115 8.21 9.66 1.83
CA GLN A 115 7.24 10.02 2.86
C GLN A 115 7.05 8.92 3.89
N PHE A 116 7.11 7.66 3.49
CA PHE A 116 7.06 6.55 4.43
C PHE A 116 8.27 6.55 5.37
N GLY A 117 9.48 6.77 4.85
CA GLY A 117 10.68 6.92 5.68
C GLY A 117 10.54 8.07 6.69
N LYS A 118 10.01 9.22 6.25
CA LYS A 118 9.73 10.36 7.16
C LYS A 118 8.69 10.02 8.22
N LEU A 119 7.61 9.33 7.85
CA LEU A 119 6.60 8.89 8.82
C LEU A 119 7.20 7.98 9.89
N LEU A 120 8.09 7.05 9.51
CA LEU A 120 8.77 6.20 10.49
C LEU A 120 9.67 7.01 11.42
N GLU A 121 10.39 8.00 10.88
CA GLU A 121 11.22 8.90 11.67
C GLU A 121 10.38 9.74 12.66
N ASP A 122 9.26 10.31 12.19
CA ASP A 122 8.33 11.10 13.00
C ASP A 122 7.68 10.26 14.12
N LEU A 123 7.53 8.96 13.91
CA LEU A 123 7.03 7.99 14.89
C LEU A 123 8.12 7.31 15.71
N GLU A 124 9.39 7.73 15.55
CA GLU A 124 10.57 7.13 16.20
C GLU A 124 10.69 5.61 16.00
N MET A 125 10.23 5.12 14.85
CA MET A 125 10.27 3.72 14.47
C MET A 125 11.56 3.35 13.72
N PRO A 126 12.02 2.09 13.79
CA PRO A 126 13.11 1.61 12.96
C PRO A 126 12.81 1.83 11.48
N HIS A 127 13.82 2.28 10.74
CA HIS A 127 13.68 2.47 9.30
C HIS A 127 13.49 1.12 8.60
N ILE A 128 12.34 0.97 7.93
CA ILE A 128 12.05 -0.11 6.99
C ILE A 128 11.63 0.51 5.65
N ARG A 129 11.84 -0.22 4.56
CA ARG A 129 11.39 0.25 3.23
C ARG A 129 9.89 0.02 3.10
N PHE A 130 9.23 0.82 2.26
CA PHE A 130 7.81 0.60 1.96
C PHE A 130 7.52 -0.82 1.43
N HIS A 131 8.46 -1.41 0.69
CA HIS A 131 8.31 -2.78 0.20
C HIS A 131 8.32 -3.83 1.32
N ASP A 132 8.97 -3.54 2.45
CA ASP A 132 9.07 -4.48 3.55
C ASP A 132 7.70 -4.70 4.22
N LEU A 133 6.74 -3.77 4.07
CA LEU A 133 5.33 -3.96 4.47
C LEU A 133 4.72 -5.22 3.84
N ARG A 134 5.03 -5.49 2.57
CA ARG A 134 4.56 -6.70 1.89
C ARG A 134 5.16 -7.96 2.49
N HIS A 135 6.46 -7.93 2.82
CA HIS A 135 7.11 -9.06 3.45
C HIS A 135 6.53 -9.31 4.85
N THR A 136 6.33 -8.27 5.63
CA THR A 136 5.66 -8.35 6.93
C THR A 136 4.26 -8.92 6.82
N ALA A 137 3.43 -8.42 5.89
CA ALA A 137 2.08 -8.95 5.66
C ALA A 137 2.11 -10.44 5.27
N ALA A 138 3.01 -10.83 4.36
CA ALA A 138 3.18 -12.22 3.95
C ALA A 138 3.55 -13.13 5.14
N THR A 139 4.59 -12.77 5.90
CA THR A 139 5.05 -13.53 7.05
C THR A 139 3.96 -13.66 8.10
N ASN A 140 3.27 -12.57 8.43
CA ASN A 140 2.22 -12.59 9.46
C ASN A 140 1.01 -13.41 9.02
N MET A 141 0.54 -13.25 7.78
CA MET A 141 -0.56 -14.07 7.25
C MET A 141 -0.18 -15.56 7.29
N HIS A 142 1.04 -15.93 6.89
CA HIS A 142 1.49 -17.32 6.96
C HIS A 142 1.56 -17.85 8.41
N GLN A 143 2.12 -17.07 9.33
CA GLN A 143 2.24 -17.47 10.74
C GLN A 143 0.87 -17.65 11.42
N LEU A 144 -0.11 -16.82 11.07
CA LEU A 144 -1.43 -16.85 11.69
C LEU A 144 -2.34 -17.94 11.12
N THR A 145 -2.20 -18.27 9.83
CA THR A 145 -3.17 -19.12 9.12
C THR A 145 -2.61 -20.45 8.67
N GLY A 146 -1.28 -20.55 8.47
CA GLY A 146 -0.64 -21.69 7.83
C GLY A 146 -1.02 -21.88 6.35
N ASP A 147 -1.84 -21.00 5.76
CA ASP A 147 -2.40 -21.19 4.42
C ASP A 147 -1.49 -20.59 3.33
N PHE A 148 -0.45 -21.32 2.99
CA PHE A 148 0.56 -20.83 2.04
C PHE A 148 0.02 -20.54 0.64
N TYR A 149 -0.91 -21.37 0.15
CA TYR A 149 -1.47 -21.22 -1.18
C TYR A 149 -2.35 -19.97 -1.26
N THR A 150 -3.29 -19.80 -0.31
CA THR A 150 -4.19 -18.65 -0.30
C THR A 150 -3.44 -17.35 -0.05
N VAL A 151 -2.44 -17.34 0.83
CA VAL A 151 -1.58 -16.16 1.03
C VAL A 151 -0.82 -15.82 -0.26
N GLY A 152 -0.32 -16.83 -0.99
CA GLY A 152 0.27 -16.64 -2.32
C GLY A 152 -0.69 -15.96 -3.29
N GLU A 153 -1.95 -16.42 -3.34
CA GLU A 153 -3.01 -15.82 -4.14
C GLU A 153 -3.36 -14.38 -3.72
N VAL A 154 -3.44 -14.09 -2.41
CA VAL A 154 -3.63 -12.72 -1.86
C VAL A 154 -2.49 -11.79 -2.31
N LEU A 155 -1.27 -12.31 -2.33
CA LEU A 155 -0.08 -11.58 -2.73
C LEU A 155 0.08 -11.49 -4.26
N GLY A 156 -0.71 -12.25 -5.03
CA GLY A 156 -0.61 -12.33 -6.50
C GLY A 156 0.65 -13.07 -6.97
N HIS A 157 1.09 -14.08 -6.24
CA HIS A 157 2.13 -14.99 -6.73
C HIS A 157 1.58 -15.84 -7.87
N THR A 158 2.42 -16.14 -8.86
CA THR A 158 2.07 -17.12 -9.89
C THR A 158 2.03 -18.51 -9.25
N LEU A 159 1.29 -19.44 -9.84
CA LEU A 159 1.26 -20.83 -9.37
C LEU A 159 2.68 -21.42 -9.31
N ALA A 160 3.53 -21.09 -10.29
CA ALA A 160 4.95 -21.42 -10.26
C ALA A 160 5.68 -20.82 -9.05
N GLY A 161 5.44 -19.54 -8.74
CA GLY A 161 6.03 -18.87 -7.57
C GLY A 161 5.56 -19.46 -6.23
N ILE A 162 4.29 -19.89 -6.15
CA ILE A 162 3.74 -20.60 -4.99
C ILE A 162 4.39 -21.99 -4.87
N GLY A 163 4.49 -22.74 -5.97
CA GLY A 163 5.12 -24.06 -6.03
C GLY A 163 6.57 -24.03 -5.55
N VAL A 164 7.35 -23.03 -5.97
CA VAL A 164 8.73 -22.81 -5.48
C VAL A 164 8.76 -22.57 -3.98
N SER A 165 7.84 -21.76 -3.45
CA SER A 165 7.77 -21.45 -2.01
C SER A 165 7.34 -22.66 -1.17
N LEU A 166 6.61 -23.59 -1.75
CA LEU A 166 6.14 -24.83 -1.12
C LEU A 166 7.04 -26.05 -1.37
N GLY A 167 8.09 -25.91 -2.19
CA GLY A 167 8.95 -27.03 -2.59
C GLY A 167 8.23 -28.09 -3.45
N LEU A 168 7.14 -27.71 -4.12
CA LEU A 168 6.31 -28.60 -4.94
C LEU A 168 6.73 -28.56 -6.41
N SER A 169 6.81 -29.72 -7.06
CA SER A 169 7.00 -29.80 -8.52
C SER A 169 5.71 -29.40 -9.24
N MET A 170 5.87 -28.74 -10.40
CA MET A 170 4.78 -28.09 -11.13
C MET A 170 3.90 -29.14 -11.81
N ASN A 171 2.65 -29.33 -11.34
CA ASN A 171 1.56 -29.99 -12.08
C ASN A 171 0.18 -29.74 -11.41
N PHE A 172 -0.28 -28.48 -11.33
CA PHE A 172 -1.58 -28.14 -10.72
C PHE A 172 -2.45 -27.19 -11.56
N GLU A 173 -2.46 -27.35 -12.89
CA GLU A 173 -3.31 -26.51 -13.76
C GLU A 173 -4.79 -26.97 -13.83
N ALA A 174 -5.12 -28.22 -13.51
CA ALA A 174 -6.43 -28.79 -13.87
C ALA A 174 -7.58 -28.55 -12.85
N ALA A 175 -7.33 -28.07 -11.63
CA ALA A 175 -8.36 -28.04 -10.57
C ALA A 175 -9.11 -26.69 -10.42
N THR A 176 -8.77 -25.66 -11.19
CA THR A 176 -8.81 -24.29 -10.64
C THR A 176 -9.97 -23.39 -11.10
N ALA A 177 -10.79 -23.74 -12.10
CA ALA A 177 -11.78 -22.80 -12.65
C ALA A 177 -13.15 -22.78 -11.92
N ARG A 178 -13.59 -23.87 -11.28
CA ARG A 178 -14.88 -23.94 -10.54
C ARG A 178 -14.80 -23.40 -9.09
N TYR A 179 -13.65 -22.87 -8.68
CA TYR A 179 -13.36 -22.50 -7.28
C TYR A 179 -13.23 -20.99 -7.05
N VAL A 180 -13.67 -20.13 -7.98
CA VAL A 180 -13.44 -18.68 -7.87
C VAL A 180 -14.12 -18.07 -6.63
N ASP A 181 -15.37 -18.43 -6.34
CA ASP A 181 -16.08 -17.92 -5.15
C ASP A 181 -15.52 -18.53 -3.85
N VAL A 182 -15.22 -19.83 -3.85
CA VAL A 182 -14.53 -20.52 -2.74
C VAL A 182 -13.16 -19.88 -2.46
N ARG A 183 -12.47 -19.40 -3.49
CA ARG A 183 -11.21 -18.66 -3.33
C ARG A 183 -11.40 -17.29 -2.71
N LEU A 184 -12.49 -16.59 -2.97
CA LEU A 184 -12.72 -15.27 -2.38
C LEU A 184 -13.04 -15.39 -0.88
N GLU A 185 -13.91 -16.31 -0.50
CA GLU A 185 -14.20 -16.59 0.92
C GLU A 185 -12.96 -17.06 1.67
N ARG A 186 -12.16 -17.95 1.07
CA ARG A 186 -10.92 -18.40 1.71
C ARG A 186 -9.89 -17.27 1.86
N LYS A 187 -9.77 -16.38 0.87
CA LYS A 187 -8.97 -15.16 0.99
C LYS A 187 -9.49 -14.26 2.12
N LYS A 188 -10.82 -14.15 2.26
CA LYS A 188 -11.46 -13.37 3.32
C LYS A 188 -11.12 -13.94 4.69
N GLU A 189 -11.21 -15.25 4.90
CA GLU A 189 -10.81 -15.90 6.16
C GLU A 189 -9.35 -15.61 6.53
N VAL A 190 -8.44 -15.73 5.57
CA VAL A 190 -7.01 -15.45 5.78
C VAL A 190 -6.78 -13.98 6.14
N LEU A 191 -7.42 -13.07 5.40
CA LEU A 191 -7.30 -11.64 5.62
C LEU A 191 -7.92 -11.20 6.94
N ASP A 192 -9.11 -11.72 7.30
CA ASP A 192 -9.77 -11.42 8.56
C ASP A 192 -8.93 -11.90 9.75
N ALA A 193 -8.40 -13.13 9.71
CA ALA A 193 -7.52 -13.64 10.75
C ALA A 193 -6.29 -12.73 10.96
N TYR A 194 -5.69 -12.26 9.87
CA TYR A 194 -4.56 -11.34 9.94
C TYR A 194 -4.96 -9.94 10.41
N HIS A 195 -6.00 -9.35 9.83
CA HIS A 195 -6.41 -7.98 10.10
C HIS A 195 -7.00 -7.84 11.51
N ASP A 196 -7.69 -8.84 12.03
CA ASP A 196 -8.14 -8.88 13.42
C ASP A 196 -6.95 -8.88 14.39
N ALA A 197 -5.90 -9.63 14.07
CA ALA A 197 -4.67 -9.62 14.87
C ALA A 197 -3.99 -8.24 14.83
N VAL A 198 -3.94 -7.59 13.67
CA VAL A 198 -3.42 -6.21 13.53
C VAL A 198 -4.28 -5.21 14.31
N GLY A 199 -5.61 -5.31 14.23
CA GLY A 199 -6.53 -4.39 14.90
C GLY A 199 -6.50 -4.51 16.44
N LYS A 200 -6.13 -5.68 16.96
CA LYS A 200 -5.96 -5.92 18.41
C LYS A 200 -4.58 -5.51 18.94
N ALA A 201 -3.59 -5.31 18.07
CA ALA A 201 -2.26 -4.89 18.48
C ALA A 201 -2.29 -3.43 18.95
N ALA A 202 -1.96 -3.19 20.22
CA ALA A 202 -1.87 -1.83 20.75
C ALA A 202 -0.76 -1.04 20.03
N PRO A 203 -0.97 0.24 19.68
CA PRO A 203 0.12 1.06 19.18
C PRO A 203 1.23 1.12 20.25
N PRO A 204 2.52 1.11 19.85
CA PRO A 204 3.60 1.29 20.80
C PRO A 204 3.38 2.60 21.56
N LYS A 205 3.47 2.55 22.90
CA LYS A 205 3.42 3.76 23.73
C LYS A 205 4.52 4.70 23.23
N ALA A 206 4.13 5.87 22.74
CA ALA A 206 5.07 6.93 22.44
C ALA A 206 5.91 7.17 23.71
N LYS A 207 7.23 7.02 23.62
CA LYS A 207 8.10 7.44 24.72
C LYS A 207 7.90 8.95 24.86
N GLU A 208 7.60 9.41 26.07
CA GLU A 208 7.50 10.84 26.36
C GLU A 208 8.80 11.51 25.90
N ALA A 209 8.68 12.40 24.91
CA ALA A 209 9.82 13.13 24.39
C ALA A 209 10.34 14.08 25.49
N GLU A 210 11.47 13.73 26.11
CA GLU A 210 12.21 14.68 26.93
C GLU A 210 12.58 15.90 26.07
N PRO A 211 12.38 17.14 26.57
CA PRO A 211 12.66 18.34 25.79
C PRO A 211 14.17 18.41 25.48
N LYS A 212 14.51 18.29 24.19
CA LYS A 212 15.88 18.49 23.68
C LYS A 212 16.35 19.89 24.10
N LYS A 213 17.25 19.97 25.08
CA LYS A 213 17.95 21.21 25.44
C LYS A 213 18.62 21.80 24.20
N ALA A 214 18.28 23.05 23.90
CA ALA A 214 18.91 23.84 22.86
C ALA A 214 20.43 23.92 23.10
N LYS A 215 21.22 23.30 22.21
CA LYS A 215 22.66 23.59 22.14
C LYS A 215 22.83 24.97 21.50
N GLY A 216 23.09 25.97 22.35
CA GLY A 216 23.49 27.31 21.92
C GLY A 216 24.75 27.26 21.05
N LYS A 217 24.69 27.96 19.91
CA LYS A 217 25.85 28.24 19.07
C LYS A 217 26.82 29.15 19.83
N ALA A 218 27.92 28.60 20.34
CA ALA A 218 29.08 29.39 20.73
C ALA A 218 29.98 29.59 19.50
N LYS A 219 29.96 30.81 18.95
CA LYS A 219 31.01 31.32 18.05
C LYS A 219 32.35 31.29 18.80
N LYS A 220 33.34 30.54 18.31
CA LYS A 220 34.75 30.82 18.61
C LYS A 220 35.38 31.46 17.38
N LYS A 221 35.63 32.77 17.48
CA LYS A 221 36.70 33.45 16.74
C LYS A 221 38.03 32.97 17.34
N SER A 222 38.98 32.60 16.48
CA SER A 222 40.39 32.56 16.83
C SER A 222 41.16 33.10 15.63
N THR A 223 41.67 34.29 15.81
CA THR A 223 42.64 35.03 15.00
C THR A 223 44.01 34.36 15.03
N ASP A 224 44.82 34.69 14.02
CA ASP A 224 46.23 34.33 13.77
C ASP A 224 47.17 34.41 14.99
N LEU A 225 48.22 33.55 15.00
CA LEU A 225 49.62 33.98 14.93
C LEU A 225 50.60 32.78 14.78
N GLU A 226 51.49 32.88 13.78
CA GLU A 226 52.93 32.52 13.72
C GLU A 226 53.47 31.29 14.48
N LEU A 227 53.95 30.26 13.75
CA LEU A 227 55.35 30.05 13.28
C LEU A 227 55.47 28.70 12.55
#